data_AF-A0A3C7W229-F1
#
_entry.id   AF-A0A3C7W229-F1
#
_cell.length_a   1.000
_cell.length_b   1.000
_cell.length_c   1.000
_cell.angle_alpha   90.00
_cell.angle_beta   90.00
_cell.angle_gamma   90.00
#
_symmetry.space_group_name_H-M   'P 1'
#
loop_
_entity.id
_entity.type
_entity.pdbx_description
1 polymer ?
#
loop_
_entity_poly.entity_id
_entity_poly.type
_entity_poly.pdbx_seq_one_letter_code
_entity_poly.pdbx_strand_id
1 'polypeptide(L)'
;LTYRGEIYFPVYNEWVLHFRTELGYGDGYGDTTGLPFYKHFFAGGFGSVRGYEVNTLGPRSTPPVIYDVSQPTTGIDEDGNPTEVGGPNRDQFGYVLDPATDKLTFQEVQNFRRPPPFGGNALIEGSAELLFPLPFIKDRSRLRSAFFFDIGNVFDTKCGGDQLNCFDIDPDELRYSAGIGVTWISGFGPMTFSLAKPLNASDIDREEVFQFTLGRGF
;
A
#
# COMPACT_ATOMS: atom_id res chain seq x y z
N LEU A 1 3.91 14.95 -9.16
CA LEU A 1 4.35 14.64 -10.54
C LEU A 1 4.19 13.15 -10.77
N THR A 2 3.70 12.76 -11.94
CA THR A 2 3.65 11.36 -12.36
C THR A 2 4.26 11.25 -13.75
N TYR A 3 5.20 10.34 -13.92
CA TYR A 3 5.83 10.04 -15.20
C TYR A 3 5.55 8.59 -15.56
N ARG A 4 5.00 8.37 -16.76
CA ARG A 4 4.74 7.04 -17.30
C ARG A 4 5.45 6.90 -18.63
N GLY A 5 6.23 5.83 -18.76
CA GLY A 5 6.91 5.45 -19.99
C GLY A 5 6.55 4.04 -20.40
N GLU A 6 6.35 3.82 -21.70
CA GLU A 6 6.19 2.49 -22.28
C GLU A 6 6.98 2.43 -23.60
N ILE A 7 7.60 1.28 -23.87
CA ILE A 7 8.34 1.05 -25.11
C ILE A 7 8.26 -0.41 -25.53
N TYR A 8 8.14 -0.62 -26.84
CA TYR A 8 8.05 -1.94 -27.46
C TYR A 8 9.23 -2.13 -28.41
N PHE A 9 9.97 -3.22 -28.21
CA PHE A 9 11.11 -3.60 -29.02
C PHE A 9 10.86 -4.96 -29.67
N PRO A 10 10.82 -5.07 -31.01
CA PRO A 10 10.80 -6.37 -31.66
C PRO A 10 12.16 -7.06 -31.43
N VAL A 11 12.14 -8.30 -30.92
CA VAL A 11 13.37 -9.05 -30.62
C VAL A 11 13.70 -9.98 -31.78
N TYR A 12 12.79 -10.89 -32.12
CA TYR A 12 12.96 -11.86 -33.20
C TYR A 12 11.62 -12.41 -33.67
N ASN A 13 11.34 -12.35 -34.97
CA ASN A 13 10.07 -12.78 -35.55
C ASN A 13 8.86 -12.13 -34.84
N GLU A 14 7.99 -12.95 -34.24
CA GLU A 14 6.78 -12.54 -33.50
C GLU A 14 7.05 -12.22 -32.01
N TRP A 15 8.29 -12.32 -31.53
CA TRP A 15 8.65 -12.01 -30.14
C TRP A 15 8.89 -10.51 -29.96
N VAL A 16 8.18 -9.92 -29.00
CA VAL A 16 8.27 -8.48 -28.70
C VAL A 16 8.52 -8.30 -27.22
N LEU A 17 9.52 -7.49 -26.91
CA LEU A 17 9.80 -7.07 -25.54
C LEU A 17 9.07 -5.75 -25.29
N HIS A 18 8.29 -5.69 -24.22
CA HIS A 18 7.55 -4.53 -23.79
C HIS A 18 8.06 -4.11 -22.41
N PHE A 19 8.51 -2.87 -22.30
CA PHE A 19 8.89 -2.28 -21.01
C PHE A 19 7.91 -1.20 -20.63
N ARG A 20 7.43 -1.22 -19.39
CA ARG A 20 6.61 -0.19 -18.77
C ARG A 20 7.31 0.32 -17.52
N THR A 21 7.26 1.62 -17.27
CA THR A 21 7.70 2.23 -16.02
C THR A 21 6.72 3.31 -15.60
N GLU A 22 6.49 3.41 -14.30
CA GLU A 22 5.69 4.47 -13.69
C GLU A 22 6.40 4.99 -12.45
N LEU A 23 6.66 6.29 -12.42
CA LEU A 23 7.30 6.98 -11.32
C LEU A 23 6.35 8.07 -10.83
N GLY A 24 6.13 8.12 -9.52
CA GLY A 24 5.28 9.11 -8.87
C GLY A 24 6.01 9.77 -7.71
N TYR A 25 5.83 11.07 -7.55
CA TYR A 25 6.27 11.80 -6.36
C TYR A 25 5.36 12.98 -6.11
N GLY A 26 4.93 13.17 -4.87
CA GLY A 26 4.13 14.32 -4.45
C GLY A 26 4.51 14.74 -3.05
N ASP A 27 4.49 16.03 -2.78
CA ASP A 27 4.63 16.55 -1.42
C ASP A 27 3.79 17.82 -1.26
N GLY A 28 3.62 18.28 -0.02
CA GLY A 28 2.96 19.53 0.32
C GLY A 28 3.74 20.75 -0.18
N TYR A 29 3.01 21.80 -0.54
CA TYR A 29 3.57 23.10 -0.92
C TYR A 29 2.89 24.23 -0.15
N GLY A 30 3.66 25.25 0.25
CA GLY A 30 3.17 26.37 1.05
C GLY A 30 2.74 25.92 2.45
N ASP A 31 1.49 26.19 2.80
CA ASP A 31 0.91 25.85 4.12
C ASP A 31 0.54 24.37 4.27
N THR A 32 0.71 23.57 3.21
CA THR A 32 0.38 22.13 3.26
C THR A 32 1.59 21.35 3.76
N THR A 33 1.43 20.65 4.89
CA THR A 33 2.52 19.93 5.57
C THR A 33 2.92 18.63 4.89
N GLY A 34 2.15 18.14 3.90
CA GLY A 34 2.43 16.91 3.17
C GLY A 34 1.42 16.67 2.04
N LEU A 35 1.62 15.61 1.26
CA LEU A 35 0.65 15.18 0.26
C LEU A 35 -0.64 14.71 0.99
N PRO A 36 -1.83 15.23 0.65
CA PRO A 36 -3.06 14.75 1.28
C PRO A 36 -3.28 13.25 1.03
N PHE A 37 -3.75 12.51 2.04
CA PHE A 37 -3.86 11.03 2.00
C PHE A 37 -4.68 10.49 0.81
N TYR A 38 -5.72 11.22 0.38
CA TYR A 38 -6.55 10.85 -0.77
C TYR A 38 -5.86 11.05 -2.13
N LYS A 39 -4.64 11.59 -2.13
CA LYS A 39 -3.76 11.74 -3.30
C LYS A 39 -2.56 10.79 -3.25
N HIS A 40 -2.48 9.92 -2.26
CA HIS A 40 -1.42 8.92 -2.17
C HIS A 40 -1.40 8.02 -3.40
N PHE A 41 -0.19 7.55 -3.72
CA PHE A 41 0.02 6.50 -4.68
C PHE A 41 -0.22 5.14 -4.04
N PHE A 42 -0.59 4.17 -4.87
CA PHE A 42 -0.84 2.79 -4.49
C PHE A 42 -0.19 1.87 -5.52
N ALA A 43 0.32 0.73 -5.07
CA ALA A 43 0.90 -0.29 -5.91
C ALA A 43 0.42 -1.70 -5.48
N GLY A 44 0.63 -2.66 -6.37
CA GLY A 44 0.16 -4.02 -6.26
C GLY A 44 -1.09 -4.25 -7.11
N GLY A 45 -1.17 -5.44 -7.69
CA GLY A 45 -2.29 -5.87 -8.50
C GLY A 45 -2.12 -5.65 -10.00
N PHE A 46 -3.21 -5.87 -10.72
CA PHE A 46 -3.22 -5.80 -12.17
C PHE A 46 -2.92 -4.37 -12.67
N GLY A 47 -1.94 -4.23 -13.56
CA GLY A 47 -1.49 -2.93 -14.09
C GLY A 47 -0.37 -2.26 -13.29
N SER A 48 -0.01 -2.81 -12.14
CA SER A 48 1.11 -2.44 -11.27
C SER A 48 2.05 -3.64 -11.15
N VAL A 49 2.28 -4.16 -9.94
CA VAL A 49 3.06 -5.36 -9.63
C VAL A 49 2.11 -6.55 -9.46
N ARG A 50 1.99 -7.39 -10.50
CA ARG A 50 1.12 -8.57 -10.46
C ARG A 50 1.60 -9.58 -9.42
N GLY A 51 0.70 -10.37 -8.86
CA GLY A 51 1.03 -11.34 -7.79
C GLY A 51 0.88 -10.78 -6.38
N TYR A 52 0.81 -9.46 -6.25
CA TYR A 52 0.37 -8.79 -5.02
C TYR A 52 -1.10 -8.37 -5.16
N GLU A 53 -1.83 -8.36 -4.04
CA GLU A 53 -3.21 -7.90 -4.00
C GLU A 53 -3.28 -6.40 -4.35
N VAL A 54 -4.37 -5.98 -4.98
CA VAL A 54 -4.56 -4.61 -5.48
C VAL A 54 -4.37 -3.57 -4.38
N ASN A 55 -3.51 -2.57 -4.65
CA ASN A 55 -3.24 -1.44 -3.76
C ASN A 55 -2.71 -1.84 -2.36
N THR A 56 -2.02 -2.97 -2.25
CA THR A 56 -1.55 -3.48 -0.96
C THR A 56 -0.07 -3.27 -0.67
N LEU A 57 0.72 -2.79 -1.63
CA LEU A 57 2.14 -2.50 -1.41
C LEU A 57 2.34 -1.13 -0.74
N GLY A 58 3.40 -1.03 0.07
CA GLY A 58 3.80 0.20 0.76
C GLY A 58 3.22 0.39 2.17
N PRO A 59 3.20 1.64 2.67
CA PRO A 59 2.85 1.95 4.05
C PRO A 59 1.45 1.48 4.46
N ARG A 60 1.34 1.07 5.73
CA ARG A 60 0.08 0.72 6.36
C ARG A 60 -0.46 1.87 7.19
N SER A 61 -1.75 1.80 7.51
CA SER A 61 -2.35 2.71 8.49
C SER A 61 -1.77 2.45 9.87
N THR A 62 -1.58 3.50 10.65
CA THR A 62 -1.26 3.41 12.07
C THR A 62 -2.48 2.87 12.83
N PRO A 63 -2.32 1.85 13.70
CA PRO A 63 -3.37 1.42 14.60
C PRO A 63 -3.84 2.58 15.51
N PRO A 64 -5.13 2.64 15.88
CA PRO A 64 -5.58 3.61 16.86
C PRO A 64 -5.09 3.22 18.27
N VAL A 65 -4.64 4.21 19.02
CA VAL A 65 -4.35 4.10 20.46
C VAL A 65 -5.48 4.72 21.26
N ILE A 66 -5.89 4.06 22.34
CA ILE A 66 -6.89 4.60 23.29
C ILE A 66 -6.14 5.08 24.52
N TYR A 67 -6.11 6.39 24.75
CA TYR A 67 -5.54 6.94 25.97
C TYR A 67 -6.39 6.60 27.18
N ASP A 68 -5.74 6.23 28.28
CA ASP A 68 -6.44 6.04 29.53
C ASP A 68 -6.86 7.40 30.09
N VAL A 69 -8.12 7.46 30.53
CA VAL A 69 -8.70 8.65 31.14
C VAL A 69 -9.23 8.31 32.53
N SER A 70 -9.04 9.22 33.47
CA SER A 70 -9.57 9.11 34.83
C SER A 70 -10.22 10.42 35.26
N GLN A 71 -11.08 10.36 36.26
CA GLN A 71 -11.59 11.57 36.90
C GLN A 71 -10.49 12.14 37.81
N PRO A 72 -10.00 13.36 37.58
CA PRO A 72 -8.95 13.94 38.42
C PRO A 72 -9.54 14.35 39.77
N THR A 73 -8.74 14.24 40.84
CA THR A 73 -9.07 14.86 42.13
C THR A 73 -8.76 16.35 42.02
N THR A 74 -9.80 17.18 42.05
CA THR A 74 -9.71 18.64 41.92
C THR A 74 -9.73 19.36 43.28
N GLY A 75 -10.04 18.65 44.35
CA GLY A 75 -10.03 19.15 45.73
C GLY A 75 -9.58 18.07 46.71
N ILE A 76 -8.78 18.46 47.70
CA ILE A 76 -8.31 17.63 48.81
C ILE A 76 -8.58 18.34 50.14
N ASP A 77 -8.85 17.58 51.21
CA ASP A 77 -8.91 18.12 52.58
C ASP A 77 -7.51 18.28 53.21
N GLU A 78 -7.46 18.83 54.43
CA GLU A 78 -6.22 19.02 55.20
C GLU A 78 -5.50 17.70 55.53
N ASP A 79 -6.23 16.57 55.53
CA ASP A 79 -5.71 15.22 55.76
C ASP A 79 -5.28 14.52 54.46
N GLY A 80 -5.42 15.18 53.31
CA GLY A 80 -5.03 14.67 51.99
C GLY A 80 -6.05 13.73 51.34
N ASN A 81 -7.26 13.60 51.87
CA ASN A 81 -8.32 12.82 51.26
C ASN A 81 -9.00 13.61 50.12
N PRO A 82 -9.41 12.94 49.03
CA PRO A 82 -10.10 13.58 47.93
C PRO A 82 -11.49 14.08 48.35
N THR A 83 -11.70 15.39 48.32
CA THR A 83 -13.01 16.03 48.59
C THR A 83 -13.81 16.29 47.32
N GLU A 84 -13.13 16.41 46.18
CA GLU A 84 -13.74 16.66 44.87
C GLU A 84 -13.06 15.81 43.79
N VAL A 85 -13.84 15.02 43.06
CA VAL A 85 -13.38 14.13 41.98
C VAL A 85 -14.19 14.43 40.72
N GLY A 86 -13.49 14.72 39.62
CA GLY A 86 -14.10 15.08 38.34
C GLY A 86 -14.59 16.53 38.27
N GLY A 87 -14.07 17.42 39.11
CA GLY A 87 -14.49 18.83 39.15
C GLY A 87 -15.84 19.06 39.86
N PRO A 88 -16.33 20.32 39.91
CA PRO A 88 -17.52 20.68 40.67
C PRO A 88 -18.80 19.98 40.20
N ASN A 89 -18.85 19.62 38.91
CA ASN A 89 -19.98 18.95 38.26
C ASN A 89 -19.73 17.45 37.99
N ARG A 90 -18.58 16.89 38.39
CA ARG A 90 -18.18 15.48 38.16
C ARG A 90 -18.09 15.06 36.68
N ASP A 91 -17.93 16.01 35.78
CA ASP A 91 -17.87 15.82 34.32
C ASP A 91 -16.47 15.98 33.74
N GLN A 92 -15.48 16.33 34.57
CA GLN A 92 -14.09 16.47 34.13
C GLN A 92 -13.37 15.13 34.08
N PHE A 93 -12.57 14.97 33.04
CA PHE A 93 -11.66 13.84 32.85
C PHE A 93 -10.27 14.37 32.52
N GLY A 94 -9.25 13.66 32.98
CA GLY A 94 -7.85 13.92 32.66
C GLY A 94 -7.23 12.68 32.02
N TYR A 95 -6.21 12.89 31.21
CA TYR A 95 -5.37 11.80 30.72
C TYR A 95 -4.49 11.29 31.86
N VAL A 96 -4.33 9.97 31.94
CA VAL A 96 -3.49 9.34 32.94
C VAL A 96 -2.03 9.41 32.50
N LEU A 97 -1.16 9.88 33.38
CA LEU A 97 0.29 9.88 33.19
C LEU A 97 0.90 8.72 33.99
N ASP A 98 1.83 7.98 33.39
CA ASP A 98 2.67 7.05 34.11
C ASP A 98 3.75 7.82 34.89
N PRO A 99 3.76 7.78 36.23
CA PRO A 99 4.69 8.55 37.06
C PRO A 99 6.15 8.10 36.91
N ALA A 100 6.43 6.92 36.35
CA ALA A 100 7.79 6.46 36.10
C ALA A 100 8.37 6.99 34.78
N THR A 101 7.51 7.21 33.78
CA THR A 101 7.94 7.57 32.41
C THR A 101 7.54 8.98 31.99
N ASP A 102 6.68 9.65 32.76
CA ASP A 102 6.09 10.96 32.45
C ASP A 102 5.40 11.01 31.08
N LYS A 103 4.87 9.85 30.65
CA LYS A 103 4.15 9.67 29.38
C LYS A 103 2.70 9.32 29.66
N LEU A 104 1.82 9.73 28.74
CA LEU A 104 0.42 9.33 28.79
C LEU A 104 0.31 7.81 28.67
N THR A 105 -0.48 7.19 29.54
CA THR A 105 -0.79 5.77 29.41
C THR A 105 -1.86 5.58 28.35
N PHE A 106 -1.66 4.56 27.51
CA PHE A 106 -2.60 4.21 26.47
C PHE A 106 -2.63 2.69 26.32
N GLN A 107 -3.80 2.21 25.90
CA GLN A 107 -3.97 0.84 25.46
C GLN A 107 -3.99 0.84 23.93
N GLU A 108 -3.06 0.11 23.34
CA GLU A 108 -3.12 -0.19 21.91
C GLU A 108 -4.30 -1.12 21.67
N VAL A 109 -5.20 -0.74 20.75
CA VAL A 109 -6.31 -1.60 20.36
C VAL A 109 -5.73 -2.78 19.58
N GLN A 110 -5.45 -3.88 20.28
CA GLN A 110 -4.94 -5.10 19.66
C GLN A 110 -6.02 -5.75 18.80
N ASN A 111 -6.18 -5.22 17.58
CA ASN A 111 -6.90 -5.89 16.53
C ASN A 111 -5.95 -6.92 15.92
N PHE A 112 -6.33 -8.20 15.96
CA PHE A 112 -5.65 -9.27 15.20
C PHE A 112 -5.69 -9.06 13.67
N ARG A 113 -6.27 -7.96 13.18
CA ARG A 113 -6.31 -7.58 11.78
C ARG A 113 -5.07 -6.77 11.42
N ARG A 114 -4.34 -7.23 10.40
CA ARG A 114 -3.30 -6.45 9.73
C ARG A 114 -3.85 -5.06 9.36
N PRO A 115 -3.14 -3.97 9.68
CA PRO A 115 -3.63 -2.63 9.33
C PRO A 115 -3.78 -2.50 7.80
N PRO A 116 -4.80 -1.76 7.33
CA PRO A 116 -5.03 -1.60 5.90
C PRO A 116 -3.88 -0.85 5.23
N PRO A 117 -3.69 -1.02 3.90
CA PRO A 117 -2.79 -0.18 3.13
C PRO A 117 -3.21 1.30 3.23
N PHE A 118 -2.25 2.19 3.38
CA PHE A 118 -2.47 3.65 3.45
C PHE A 118 -1.93 4.37 2.20
N GLY A 119 -1.03 3.73 1.46
CA GLY A 119 -0.31 4.36 0.35
C GLY A 119 0.73 5.35 0.87
N GLY A 120 1.32 6.09 -0.07
CA GLY A 120 2.40 7.03 0.25
C GLY A 120 2.57 8.09 -0.83
N ASN A 121 3.57 8.93 -0.64
CA ASN A 121 3.79 10.11 -1.47
C ASN A 121 4.81 9.90 -2.60
N ALA A 122 5.44 8.72 -2.66
CA ALA A 122 6.35 8.33 -3.73
C ALA A 122 6.01 6.93 -4.27
N LEU A 123 6.17 6.74 -5.57
CA LEU A 123 5.85 5.51 -6.31
C LEU A 123 6.98 5.18 -7.26
N ILE A 124 7.42 3.92 -7.24
CA ILE A 124 8.36 3.38 -8.22
C ILE A 124 7.79 2.08 -8.74
N GLU A 125 7.55 1.99 -10.05
CA GLU A 125 7.12 0.77 -10.72
C GLU A 125 7.85 0.56 -12.06
N GLY A 126 8.07 -0.71 -12.38
CA GLY A 126 8.66 -1.20 -13.60
C GLY A 126 8.08 -2.56 -13.98
N SER A 127 7.98 -2.82 -15.27
CA SER A 127 7.53 -4.10 -15.80
C SER A 127 8.27 -4.39 -17.10
N ALA A 128 8.76 -5.62 -17.23
CA ALA A 128 9.34 -6.16 -18.44
C ALA A 128 8.51 -7.36 -18.89
N GLU A 129 7.90 -7.27 -20.06
CA GLU A 129 7.04 -8.30 -20.64
C GLU A 129 7.63 -8.82 -21.95
N LEU A 130 7.87 -10.13 -22.03
CA LEU A 130 8.25 -10.79 -23.26
C LEU A 130 7.00 -11.41 -23.88
N LEU A 131 6.46 -10.74 -24.89
CA LEU A 131 5.34 -11.21 -25.68
C LEU A 131 5.80 -12.36 -26.58
N PHE A 132 5.11 -13.49 -26.50
CA PHE A 132 5.43 -14.67 -27.27
C PHE A 132 4.19 -15.26 -27.93
N PRO A 133 4.33 -15.82 -29.14
CA PRO A 133 3.23 -16.50 -29.80
C PRO A 133 3.03 -17.92 -29.22
N LEU A 134 1.82 -18.26 -28.79
CA LEU A 134 1.51 -19.61 -28.30
C LEU A 134 1.61 -20.64 -29.44
N PRO A 135 2.53 -21.63 -29.37
CA PRO A 135 2.81 -22.52 -30.50
C PRO A 135 1.62 -23.44 -30.87
N PHE A 136 0.71 -23.71 -29.93
CA PHE A 136 -0.37 -24.69 -30.10
C PHE A 136 -1.67 -24.11 -30.70
N ILE A 137 -1.75 -22.78 -30.88
CA ILE A 137 -2.96 -22.11 -31.39
C ILE A 137 -2.67 -21.57 -32.79
N LYS A 138 -3.52 -21.93 -33.78
CA LYS A 138 -3.36 -21.54 -35.19
C LYS A 138 -3.78 -20.10 -35.47
N ASP A 139 -4.92 -19.67 -34.90
CA ASP A 139 -5.37 -18.27 -34.98
C ASP A 139 -5.08 -17.54 -33.66
N ARG A 140 -4.03 -16.72 -33.68
CA ARG A 140 -3.55 -15.97 -32.52
C ARG A 140 -3.95 -14.49 -32.60
N SER A 141 -4.69 -14.07 -33.62
CA SER A 141 -5.00 -12.65 -33.86
C SER A 141 -5.74 -11.96 -32.71
N ARG A 142 -6.40 -12.76 -31.85
CA ARG A 142 -7.16 -12.31 -30.68
C ARG A 142 -6.51 -12.63 -29.34
N LEU A 143 -5.33 -13.26 -29.36
CA LEU A 143 -4.62 -13.73 -28.19
C LEU A 143 -3.24 -13.06 -28.10
N ARG A 144 -2.92 -12.55 -26.92
CA ARG A 144 -1.59 -12.04 -26.58
C ARG A 144 -1.11 -12.76 -25.35
N SER A 145 0.03 -13.44 -25.45
CA SER A 145 0.66 -14.13 -24.32
C SER A 145 1.99 -13.48 -23.99
N ALA A 146 2.30 -13.42 -22.70
CA ALA A 146 3.49 -12.75 -22.20
C ALA A 146 4.08 -13.51 -21.03
N PHE A 147 5.40 -13.63 -20.99
CA PHE A 147 6.12 -13.77 -19.72
C PHE A 147 6.33 -12.36 -19.17
N PHE A 148 6.22 -12.17 -17.87
CA PHE A 148 6.49 -10.86 -17.28
C PHE A 148 7.35 -10.96 -16.02
N PHE A 149 8.07 -9.88 -15.79
CA PHE A 149 8.74 -9.57 -14.54
C PHE A 149 8.30 -8.17 -14.12
N ASP A 150 7.66 -8.06 -12.97
CA ASP A 150 7.20 -6.79 -12.41
C ASP A 150 8.03 -6.44 -11.18
N ILE A 151 8.27 -5.15 -10.99
CA ILE A 151 8.94 -4.60 -9.81
C ILE A 151 8.24 -3.30 -9.43
N GLY A 152 8.06 -3.06 -8.14
CA GLY A 152 7.61 -1.77 -7.67
C GLY A 152 7.25 -1.74 -6.20
N ASN A 153 7.14 -0.53 -5.67
CA ASN A 153 6.61 -0.27 -4.35
C ASN A 153 6.16 1.19 -4.21
N VAL A 154 5.43 1.47 -3.14
CA VAL A 154 5.05 2.80 -2.69
C VAL A 154 5.82 3.13 -1.42
N PHE A 155 6.27 4.38 -1.34
CA PHE A 155 7.13 4.93 -0.31
C PHE A 155 6.46 6.16 0.30
N ASP A 156 6.79 6.49 1.55
CA ASP A 156 6.34 7.73 2.19
C ASP A 156 7.53 8.44 2.85
N THR A 157 7.85 9.63 2.37
CA THR A 157 8.95 10.45 2.90
C THR A 157 8.63 11.06 4.27
N LYS A 158 7.39 10.92 4.76
CA LYS A 158 6.90 11.48 6.04
C LYS A 158 6.30 10.39 6.93
N CYS A 159 7.06 9.33 7.17
CA CYS A 159 6.66 8.22 8.02
C CYS A 159 6.29 8.64 9.45
N GLY A 160 5.14 8.13 9.92
CA GLY A 160 4.80 8.17 11.34
C GLY A 160 5.65 7.19 12.17
N GLY A 161 5.93 7.52 13.43
CA GLY A 161 6.80 6.71 14.29
C GLY A 161 6.34 5.26 14.51
N ASP A 162 5.02 5.04 14.51
CA ASP A 162 4.41 3.71 14.71
C ASP A 162 3.78 3.15 13.42
N GLN A 163 4.13 3.73 12.27
CA GLN A 163 3.56 3.34 10.99
C GLN A 163 4.25 2.09 10.44
N LEU A 164 3.50 0.99 10.30
CA LEU A 164 4.04 -0.26 9.76
C LEU A 164 4.33 -0.14 8.26
N ASN A 165 5.41 -0.80 7.82
CA ASN A 165 5.84 -0.88 6.42
C ASN A 165 6.04 0.52 5.78
N CYS A 166 6.43 1.50 6.59
CA CYS A 166 6.73 2.84 6.14
C CYS A 166 8.24 3.04 6.07
N PHE A 167 8.71 3.48 4.91
CA PHE A 167 10.11 3.72 4.61
C PHE A 167 10.21 4.87 3.61
N ASP A 168 11.30 5.62 3.69
CA ASP A 168 11.71 6.57 2.65
C ASP A 168 12.14 5.79 1.39
N ILE A 169 12.41 6.49 0.28
CA ILE A 169 12.76 5.88 -1.01
C ILE A 169 14.04 5.03 -0.87
N ASP A 170 13.84 3.71 -0.68
CA ASP A 170 14.88 2.71 -0.49
C ASP A 170 14.71 1.58 -1.51
N PRO A 171 15.70 1.34 -2.39
CA PRO A 171 15.68 0.23 -3.34
C PRO A 171 15.50 -1.15 -2.70
N ASP A 172 15.96 -1.36 -1.46
CA ASP A 172 15.86 -2.65 -0.76
C ASP A 172 14.41 -3.00 -0.43
N GLU A 173 13.54 -2.00 -0.39
CA GLU A 173 12.12 -2.19 -0.14
C GLU A 173 11.31 -2.46 -1.42
N LEU A 174 11.91 -2.45 -2.60
CA LEU A 174 11.20 -2.79 -3.83
C LEU A 174 10.67 -4.23 -3.81
N ARG A 175 9.40 -4.42 -4.20
CA ARG A 175 8.79 -5.75 -4.33
C ARG A 175 8.76 -6.18 -5.79
N TYR A 176 9.01 -7.45 -6.06
CA TYR A 176 9.07 -7.97 -7.42
C TYR A 176 8.44 -9.35 -7.56
N SER A 177 7.95 -9.62 -8.76
CA SER A 177 7.26 -10.85 -9.12
C SER A 177 7.58 -11.26 -10.55
N ALA A 178 7.36 -12.54 -10.84
CA ALA A 178 7.45 -13.06 -12.19
C ALA A 178 6.25 -13.95 -12.51
N GLY A 179 5.82 -13.97 -13.76
CA GLY A 179 4.64 -14.73 -14.12
C GLY A 179 4.36 -14.83 -15.61
N ILE A 180 3.18 -15.37 -15.89
CA ILE A 180 2.63 -15.50 -17.25
C ILE A 180 1.28 -14.80 -17.34
N GLY A 181 1.09 -14.08 -18.43
CA GLY A 181 -0.13 -13.35 -18.72
C GLY A 181 -0.72 -13.77 -20.07
N VAL A 182 -2.05 -13.84 -20.15
CA VAL A 182 -2.78 -14.04 -21.40
C VAL A 182 -3.90 -13.01 -21.49
N THR A 183 -3.86 -12.21 -22.55
CA THR A 183 -4.96 -11.32 -22.94
C THR A 183 -5.71 -11.94 -24.10
N TRP A 184 -7.03 -12.07 -23.97
CA TRP A 184 -7.93 -12.56 -24.99
C TRP A 184 -9.00 -11.52 -25.31
N ILE A 185 -9.08 -11.10 -26.57
CA ILE A 185 -10.18 -10.26 -27.06
C ILE A 185 -11.40 -11.17 -27.32
N SER A 186 -12.32 -11.18 -26.37
CA SER A 186 -13.58 -11.94 -26.45
C SER A 186 -14.70 -11.11 -27.08
N GLY A 187 -15.87 -11.72 -27.30
CA GLY A 187 -17.06 -11.00 -27.74
C GLY A 187 -17.60 -9.97 -26.73
N PHE A 188 -17.22 -10.08 -25.46
CA PHE A 188 -17.63 -9.17 -24.38
C PHE A 188 -16.53 -8.15 -24.00
N GLY A 189 -15.43 -8.11 -24.76
CA GLY A 189 -14.29 -7.22 -24.51
C GLY A 189 -12.98 -7.95 -24.17
N PRO A 190 -11.90 -7.19 -23.93
CA PRO A 190 -10.60 -7.75 -23.59
C PRO A 190 -10.65 -8.35 -22.18
N MET A 191 -10.25 -9.61 -22.07
CA MET A 191 -10.08 -10.30 -20.80
C MET A 191 -8.60 -10.58 -20.62
N THR A 192 -8.04 -10.23 -19.48
CA THR A 192 -6.65 -10.55 -19.17
C THR A 192 -6.57 -11.41 -17.92
N PHE A 193 -5.81 -12.48 -18.01
CA PHE A 193 -5.51 -13.39 -16.91
C PHE A 193 -4.01 -13.34 -16.64
N SER A 194 -3.60 -13.36 -15.38
CA SER A 194 -2.22 -13.48 -14.99
C SER A 194 -2.05 -14.47 -13.85
N LEU A 195 -1.01 -15.30 -13.96
CA LEU A 195 -0.49 -16.14 -12.90
C LEU A 195 0.90 -15.61 -12.54
N ALA A 196 1.03 -15.02 -11.36
CA ALA A 196 2.22 -14.35 -10.88
C ALA A 196 2.69 -14.95 -9.57
N LYS A 197 4.00 -15.12 -9.42
CA LYS A 197 4.61 -15.51 -8.15
C LYS A 197 5.40 -14.32 -7.59
N PRO A 198 5.01 -13.77 -6.43
CA PRO A 198 5.87 -12.88 -5.66
C PRO A 198 7.20 -13.56 -5.31
N LEU A 199 8.30 -12.85 -5.46
CA LEU A 199 9.64 -13.41 -5.27
C LEU A 199 10.32 -12.91 -4.00
N ASN A 200 9.89 -11.78 -3.44
CA ASN A 200 10.40 -11.19 -2.20
C ASN A 200 9.31 -10.51 -1.35
N ALA A 201 8.14 -11.15 -1.22
CA ALA A 201 7.09 -10.64 -0.34
C ALA A 201 7.54 -10.60 1.12
N SER A 202 7.20 -9.52 1.82
CA SER A 202 7.36 -9.37 3.26
C SER A 202 6.15 -9.95 4.01
N ASP A 203 6.27 -10.20 5.31
CA ASP A 203 5.19 -10.74 6.16
C ASP A 203 3.93 -9.85 6.17
N ILE A 204 4.10 -8.55 5.94
CA ILE A 204 3.03 -7.56 5.88
C ILE A 204 2.34 -7.54 4.51
N ASP A 205 2.99 -8.00 3.45
CA ASP A 205 2.47 -7.95 2.08
C ASP A 205 1.32 -8.94 1.90
N ARG A 206 0.44 -8.62 0.95
CA ARG A 206 -0.68 -9.48 0.59
C ARG A 206 -0.48 -9.99 -0.82
N GLU A 207 -0.47 -11.30 -0.97
CA GLU A 207 -0.24 -11.99 -2.23
C GLU A 207 -1.56 -12.40 -2.89
N GLU A 208 -1.60 -12.29 -4.21
CA GLU A 208 -2.71 -12.75 -5.05
C GLU A 208 -2.14 -13.37 -6.34
N VAL A 209 -1.90 -14.69 -6.30
CA VAL A 209 -1.18 -15.41 -7.37
C VAL A 209 -1.95 -15.42 -8.69
N PHE A 210 -3.27 -15.60 -8.64
CA PHE A 210 -4.13 -15.60 -9.82
C PHE A 210 -4.97 -14.33 -9.85
N GLN A 211 -4.81 -13.56 -10.92
CA GLN A 211 -5.53 -12.31 -11.12
C GLN A 211 -6.19 -12.32 -12.49
N PHE A 212 -7.38 -11.74 -12.57
CA PHE A 212 -8.07 -11.57 -13.83
C PHE A 212 -8.77 -10.21 -13.88
N THR A 213 -8.84 -9.64 -15.08
CA THR A 213 -9.64 -8.46 -15.37
C THR A 213 -10.48 -8.72 -16.60
N LEU A 214 -11.76 -8.39 -16.48
CA LEU A 214 -12.72 -8.32 -17.57
C LEU A 214 -12.84 -6.84 -17.91
N GLY A 215 -12.69 -6.48 -19.19
CA GLY A 215 -12.54 -5.12 -19.71
C GLY A 215 -13.13 -4.03 -18.81
N ARG A 216 -12.33 -2.99 -18.53
CA ARG A 216 -12.68 -1.85 -17.66
C ARG A 216 -14.16 -1.48 -17.82
N GLY A 217 -14.95 -1.82 -16.79
CA GLY A 217 -16.27 -1.22 -16.60
C GLY A 217 -16.08 0.28 -16.51
N PHE A 218 -16.84 1.00 -17.33
CA PHE A 218 -16.99 2.45 -17.33
C PHE A 218 -17.38 2.98 -15.96
#